data_AF-M0QLZ2-F1
#
_entry.id   AF-M0QLZ2-F1
#
_cell.length_a   1.000
_cell.length_b   1.000
_cell.length_c   1.000
_cell.angle_alpha   90.00
_cell.angle_beta   90.00
_cell.angle_gamma   90.00
#
_symmetry.space_group_name_H-M   'P 1'
#
loop_
_entity.id
_entity.type
_entity.pdbx_description
1 polymer ?
#
loop_
_entity_poly.entity_id
_entity_poly.type
_entity_poly.pdbx_seq_one_letter_code
_entity_poly.pdbx_strand_id
1 'polypeptide(L)'
;MSKPPESVTEPRDPDQPNDQSSPTGPPSADGSDPRSSVTSDADTDVATGETEESTDRGDAADGPDGDVEPNSDSFLETNRRNRDRYRAEAEEKVDKAARRRRGADDRTPRRIDDKVPARRRLSTTTTLIAVLAALVVALGASTTVLAIAYVRSDDTASASVVEQRQVMEIAQRYAADIATYDPADYGDLDRRVRAMSTPEFARTYIASSQDARRGNATAKGTSRAESREAGVQSLADGKAVVLVTLDQTVTSPEVEKEQPEGIPYQSRIKVTLVDRDGRWQLDDFATV
;
A
#
# COMPACT_ATOMS: atom_id res chain seq x y z
N MET A 1 29.70 -34.08 66.77
CA MET A 1 29.81 -35.34 66.00
C MET A 1 28.55 -36.15 66.27
N SER A 2 27.54 -35.95 65.42
CA SER A 2 26.23 -36.56 65.57
C SER A 2 26.09 -37.76 64.63
N LYS A 3 25.56 -38.84 65.20
CA LYS A 3 25.29 -40.13 64.58
C LYS A 3 24.19 -39.99 63.50
N PRO A 4 24.29 -40.64 62.32
CA PRO A 4 23.20 -40.66 61.36
C PRO A 4 22.13 -41.69 61.78
N PRO A 5 20.82 -41.39 61.65
CA PRO A 5 19.78 -42.40 61.80
C PRO A 5 19.59 -43.22 60.51
N GLU A 6 19.34 -44.50 60.74
CA GLU A 6 19.04 -45.56 59.78
C GLU A 6 17.76 -45.33 58.97
N SER A 7 17.77 -45.96 57.81
CA SER A 7 16.71 -46.15 56.81
C SER A 7 15.36 -46.62 57.35
N VAL A 8 14.28 -46.01 56.85
CA VAL A 8 12.92 -46.58 56.89
C VAL A 8 12.48 -46.87 55.46
N THR A 9 12.31 -48.17 55.19
CA THR A 9 11.77 -48.74 53.96
C THR A 9 10.25 -48.68 54.02
N GLU A 10 9.63 -48.03 53.05
CA GLU A 10 8.17 -47.93 52.90
C GLU A 10 7.60 -49.23 52.28
N PRO A 11 6.46 -49.75 52.78
CA PRO A 11 5.88 -50.99 52.29
C PRO A 11 5.18 -50.82 50.92
N ARG A 12 5.47 -51.73 49.99
CA ARG A 12 4.80 -51.86 48.68
C ARG A 12 3.37 -52.40 48.83
N ASP A 13 2.44 -51.69 48.21
CA ASP A 13 1.02 -52.00 48.07
C ASP A 13 0.80 -53.21 47.12
N PRO A 14 0.05 -54.25 47.51
CA PRO A 14 -0.20 -55.42 46.68
C PRO A 14 -1.62 -55.40 46.10
N ASP A 15 -1.84 -54.70 44.98
CA ASP A 15 -3.02 -54.95 44.14
C ASP A 15 -2.85 -54.40 42.71
N GLN A 16 -2.12 -55.16 41.87
CA GLN A 16 -2.23 -55.06 40.42
C GLN A 16 -2.43 -56.46 39.81
N PRO A 17 -3.57 -56.72 39.13
CA PRO A 17 -3.73 -57.93 38.34
C PRO A 17 -2.94 -57.85 37.02
N ASN A 18 -2.14 -58.89 36.83
CA ASN A 18 -1.25 -59.19 35.72
C ASN A 18 -2.05 -59.90 34.62
N ASP A 19 -2.14 -59.32 33.41
CA ASP A 19 -2.68 -60.02 32.24
C ASP A 19 -1.62 -60.08 31.14
N GLN A 20 -0.98 -61.25 31.06
CA GLN A 20 -0.08 -61.65 29.99
C GLN A 20 -0.76 -62.77 29.22
N SER A 21 -1.00 -62.55 27.93
CA SER A 21 -1.25 -63.62 26.96
C SER A 21 -0.67 -63.22 25.60
N SER A 22 0.30 -64.02 25.16
CA SER A 22 0.81 -64.19 23.80
C SER A 22 1.06 -65.70 23.64
N PRO A 23 1.34 -66.30 22.45
CA PRO A 23 1.32 -65.82 21.07
C PRO A 23 0.63 -66.80 20.07
N THR A 24 0.38 -66.40 18.81
CA THR A 24 0.44 -67.33 17.66
C THR A 24 0.70 -66.58 16.35
N GLY A 25 1.67 -67.04 15.56
CA GLY A 25 1.81 -66.78 14.11
C GLY A 25 2.35 -68.06 13.44
N PRO A 26 2.80 -68.06 12.17
CA PRO A 26 2.38 -67.37 10.94
C PRO A 26 2.01 -68.41 9.82
N PRO A 27 1.91 -68.05 8.52
CA PRO A 27 3.13 -68.11 7.67
C PRO A 27 3.22 -67.11 6.50
N SER A 28 4.44 -67.06 5.96
CA SER A 28 5.03 -66.23 4.90
C SER A 28 4.60 -66.53 3.45
N ALA A 29 4.83 -65.56 2.55
CA ALA A 29 5.44 -65.69 1.20
C ALA A 29 5.68 -64.24 0.65
N ASP A 30 6.93 -63.79 0.47
CA ASP A 30 7.77 -63.96 -0.74
C ASP A 30 7.19 -63.18 -1.94
N GLY A 31 7.84 -62.25 -2.63
CA GLY A 31 9.22 -61.81 -2.78
C GLY A 31 9.35 -61.17 -4.16
N SER A 32 10.44 -60.45 -4.42
CA SER A 32 10.96 -60.00 -5.73
C SER A 32 10.69 -58.55 -6.17
N ASP A 33 11.69 -57.71 -5.89
CA ASP A 33 12.26 -56.72 -6.83
C ASP A 33 12.98 -57.48 -7.98
N PRO A 34 13.08 -56.96 -9.23
CA PRO A 34 14.19 -56.05 -9.51
C PRO A 34 14.02 -54.99 -10.64
N ARG A 35 14.84 -53.95 -10.51
CA ARG A 35 15.38 -52.94 -11.47
C ARG A 35 15.33 -53.30 -12.98
N SER A 36 15.01 -52.32 -13.85
CA SER A 36 15.91 -51.72 -14.88
C SER A 36 15.21 -50.77 -15.89
N SER A 37 15.81 -49.58 -16.06
CA SER A 37 16.10 -48.79 -17.31
C SER A 37 15.03 -48.37 -18.35
N VAL A 38 15.01 -47.03 -18.58
CA VAL A 38 15.12 -46.27 -19.86
C VAL A 38 13.95 -46.24 -20.87
N THR A 39 13.45 -45.03 -21.16
CA THR A 39 13.28 -44.28 -22.46
C THR A 39 12.24 -43.16 -22.24
N SER A 40 12.58 -41.87 -22.37
CA SER A 40 12.54 -41.02 -23.58
C SER A 40 11.13 -40.63 -24.09
N ASP A 41 11.03 -39.33 -24.40
CA ASP A 41 10.13 -38.64 -25.34
C ASP A 41 8.81 -38.04 -24.82
N ALA A 42 8.84 -36.72 -24.65
CA ALA A 42 7.71 -35.82 -24.91
C ALA A 42 8.23 -34.43 -25.32
N ASP A 43 8.54 -34.30 -26.61
CA ASP A 43 8.68 -33.05 -27.35
C ASP A 43 7.29 -32.42 -27.53
N THR A 44 7.15 -31.11 -27.30
CA THR A 44 6.05 -30.31 -27.87
C THR A 44 6.51 -28.86 -28.07
N ASP A 45 6.63 -28.53 -29.36
CA ASP A 45 6.43 -27.25 -30.05
C ASP A 45 7.28 -26.02 -29.71
N VAL A 46 8.36 -25.88 -30.49
CA VAL A 46 8.89 -24.58 -30.93
C VAL A 46 8.58 -24.43 -32.42
N ALA A 47 7.66 -23.53 -32.77
CA ALA A 47 7.46 -23.05 -34.13
C ALA A 47 7.79 -21.55 -34.20
N THR A 48 9.02 -21.27 -34.59
CA THR A 48 9.48 -19.98 -35.14
C THR A 48 9.00 -19.82 -36.58
N GLY A 49 8.39 -18.68 -36.88
CA GLY A 49 8.08 -18.24 -38.24
C GLY A 49 8.34 -16.74 -38.39
N GLU A 50 9.37 -16.41 -39.18
CA GLU A 50 9.52 -15.15 -39.93
C GLU A 50 8.36 -15.08 -40.97
N THR A 51 7.88 -13.97 -41.55
CA THR A 51 8.56 -12.84 -42.20
C THR A 51 7.52 -11.75 -42.60
N GLU A 52 8.01 -10.52 -42.85
CA GLU A 52 7.59 -9.54 -43.89
C GLU A 52 6.30 -8.66 -43.80
N GLU A 53 6.55 -7.36 -43.62
CA GLU A 53 6.28 -6.23 -44.55
C GLU A 53 4.92 -6.05 -45.27
N SER A 54 4.32 -4.86 -45.06
CA SER A 54 3.79 -3.91 -46.06
C SER A 54 2.36 -3.34 -45.85
N THR A 55 2.33 -2.01 -45.77
CA THR A 55 1.35 -1.05 -46.34
C THR A 55 -0.11 -0.95 -45.85
N ASP A 56 -0.37 0.21 -45.24
CA ASP A 56 -1.18 1.34 -45.76
C ASP A 56 -2.70 1.18 -45.96
N ARG A 57 -3.41 1.96 -45.13
CA ARG A 57 -4.63 2.77 -45.40
C ARG A 57 -5.98 2.18 -44.94
N GLY A 58 -6.61 2.90 -44.00
CA GLY A 58 -8.08 2.97 -43.93
C GLY A 58 -8.74 3.08 -42.56
N ASP A 59 -8.64 4.26 -41.95
CA ASP A 59 -9.78 5.05 -41.45
C ASP A 59 -10.88 4.37 -40.60
N ALA A 60 -10.90 4.61 -39.29
CA ALA A 60 -12.13 4.88 -38.52
C ALA A 60 -11.78 5.40 -37.11
N ALA A 61 -12.25 6.60 -36.81
CA ALA A 61 -12.31 7.19 -35.47
C ALA A 61 -13.19 6.36 -34.51
N ASP A 62 -12.84 6.32 -33.21
CA ASP A 62 -13.58 6.98 -32.11
C ASP A 62 -13.07 6.47 -30.74
N GLY A 63 -12.89 7.36 -29.74
CA GLY A 63 -12.60 6.99 -28.34
C GLY A 63 -11.37 7.68 -27.71
N PRO A 64 -11.55 8.54 -26.68
CA PRO A 64 -10.49 9.34 -26.11
C PRO A 64 -9.92 8.72 -24.82
N ASP A 65 -9.25 7.57 -24.88
CA ASP A 65 -8.57 6.99 -23.69
C ASP A 65 -7.37 6.16 -24.12
N GLY A 66 -6.33 6.84 -24.61
CA GLY A 66 -5.02 6.25 -24.82
C GLY A 66 -4.02 6.98 -23.95
N ASP A 67 -3.39 6.26 -23.02
CA ASP A 67 -2.30 6.75 -22.16
C ASP A 67 -1.17 7.33 -23.02
N VAL A 68 -1.17 8.66 -23.21
CA VAL A 68 -0.09 9.35 -23.90
C VAL A 68 1.01 9.61 -22.88
N GLU A 69 2.09 8.82 -22.94
CA GLU A 69 3.28 9.08 -22.16
C GLU A 69 3.76 10.53 -22.36
N PRO A 70 4.01 11.29 -21.28
CA PRO A 70 4.22 12.75 -21.31
C PRO A 70 5.50 13.22 -22.01
N ASN A 71 6.28 12.30 -22.62
CA ASN A 71 7.51 12.58 -23.35
C ASN A 71 7.53 12.04 -24.80
N SER A 72 6.40 11.57 -25.33
CA SER A 72 6.33 11.14 -26.73
C SER A 72 6.41 12.34 -27.70
N ASP A 73 7.04 12.14 -28.86
CA ASP A 73 7.17 13.20 -29.89
C ASP A 73 5.81 13.75 -30.34
N SER A 74 4.77 12.90 -30.37
CA SER A 74 3.39 13.27 -30.67
C SER A 74 2.79 14.25 -29.64
N PHE A 75 3.10 14.05 -28.36
CA PHE A 75 2.67 14.95 -27.28
C PHE A 75 3.33 16.33 -27.40
N LEU A 76 4.64 16.36 -27.71
CA LEU A 76 5.38 17.60 -27.90
C LEU A 76 4.89 18.39 -29.12
N GLU A 77 4.58 17.70 -30.23
CA GLU A 77 4.02 18.32 -31.43
C GLU A 77 2.62 18.90 -31.18
N THR A 78 1.77 18.17 -30.45
CA THR A 78 0.45 18.64 -30.02
C THR A 78 0.55 19.87 -29.12
N ASN A 79 1.51 19.89 -28.18
CA ASN A 79 1.76 21.05 -27.33
C ASN A 79 2.29 22.26 -28.10
N ARG A 80 3.19 22.05 -29.07
CA ARG A 80 3.67 23.12 -29.97
C ARG A 80 2.51 23.73 -30.75
N ARG A 81 1.67 22.89 -31.36
CA ARG A 81 0.48 23.33 -32.13
C ARG A 81 -0.51 24.09 -31.26
N ASN A 82 -0.77 23.63 -30.04
CA ASN A 82 -1.62 24.34 -29.09
C ASN A 82 -1.03 25.71 -28.73
N ARG A 83 0.27 25.79 -28.46
CA ARG A 83 0.95 27.04 -28.12
C ARG A 83 0.90 28.06 -29.26
N ASP A 84 1.07 27.60 -30.50
CA ASP A 84 1.01 28.49 -31.67
C ASP A 84 -0.43 28.97 -31.96
N ARG A 85 -1.44 28.11 -31.74
CA ARG A 85 -2.86 28.52 -31.78
C ARG A 85 -3.16 29.61 -30.75
N TYR A 86 -2.71 29.44 -29.50
CA TYR A 86 -2.92 30.47 -28.47
C TYR A 86 -2.18 31.78 -28.77
N ARG A 87 -1.01 31.73 -29.41
CA ARG A 87 -0.30 32.93 -29.85
C ARG A 87 -1.06 33.66 -30.95
N ALA A 88 -1.55 32.94 -31.96
CA ALA A 88 -2.33 33.52 -33.05
C ALA A 88 -3.65 34.15 -32.56
N GLU A 89 -4.37 33.48 -31.64
CA GLU A 89 -5.58 34.02 -31.03
C GLU A 89 -5.30 35.28 -30.19
N ALA A 90 -4.13 35.35 -29.53
CA ALA A 90 -3.73 36.53 -28.78
C ALA A 90 -3.41 37.72 -29.71
N GLU A 91 -2.72 37.47 -30.82
CA GLU A 91 -2.41 38.48 -31.84
C GLU A 91 -3.70 39.02 -32.50
N GLU A 92 -4.65 38.16 -32.84
CA GLU A 92 -5.94 38.58 -33.41
C GLU A 92 -6.75 39.44 -32.42
N LYS A 93 -6.72 39.10 -31.12
CA LYS A 93 -7.37 39.90 -30.07
C LYS A 93 -6.72 41.28 -29.93
N VAL A 94 -5.39 41.38 -30.05
CA VAL A 94 -4.66 42.65 -30.02
C VAL A 94 -5.00 43.50 -31.24
N ASP A 95 -5.02 42.91 -32.44
CA ASP A 95 -5.38 43.61 -33.67
C ASP A 95 -6.83 44.10 -33.69
N LYS A 96 -7.77 43.29 -33.17
CA LYS A 96 -9.16 43.69 -33.03
C LYS A 96 -9.32 44.84 -32.03
N ALA A 97 -8.54 44.84 -30.95
CA ALA A 97 -8.49 45.95 -30.00
C ALA A 97 -7.89 47.22 -30.63
N ALA A 98 -6.86 47.10 -31.47
CA ALA A 98 -6.24 48.21 -32.19
C ALA A 98 -7.18 48.81 -33.26
N ARG A 99 -7.90 47.96 -34.03
CA ARG A 99 -8.90 48.41 -35.02
C ARG A 99 -10.06 49.15 -34.37
N ARG A 100 -10.50 48.72 -33.18
CA ARG A 100 -11.53 49.43 -32.39
C ARG A 100 -11.08 50.81 -31.93
N ARG A 101 -9.77 51.01 -31.70
CA ARG A 101 -9.21 52.34 -31.37
C ARG A 101 -9.08 53.23 -32.61
N ARG A 102 -8.72 52.69 -33.78
CA ARG A 102 -8.62 53.46 -35.03
C ARG A 102 -9.97 53.87 -35.63
N GLY A 103 -11.04 53.09 -35.44
CA GLY A 103 -12.38 53.44 -35.95
C GLY A 103 -13.11 54.54 -35.17
N ALA A 104 -12.53 55.04 -34.07
CA ALA A 104 -13.13 56.06 -33.23
C ALA A 104 -12.74 57.50 -33.60
N ASP A 105 -11.75 57.69 -34.49
CA ASP A 105 -11.20 59.02 -34.82
C ASP A 105 -11.68 59.63 -36.15
N ASP A 106 -12.55 58.96 -36.92
CA ASP A 106 -13.06 59.50 -38.20
C ASP A 106 -14.53 59.89 -38.15
N ARG A 107 -14.84 60.93 -37.36
CA ARG A 107 -16.09 61.67 -37.47
C ARG A 107 -15.79 63.16 -37.63
N THR A 108 -15.74 63.59 -38.89
CA THR A 108 -15.73 65.00 -39.28
C THR A 108 -16.96 65.73 -38.72
N PRO A 109 -16.83 66.97 -38.24
CA PRO A 109 -17.94 67.70 -37.64
C PRO A 109 -18.84 68.28 -38.74
N ARG A 110 -20.09 67.79 -38.81
CA ARG A 110 -21.15 68.42 -39.60
C ARG A 110 -21.79 69.53 -38.74
N ARG A 111 -21.66 70.76 -39.22
CA ARG A 111 -22.22 72.00 -38.65
C ARG A 111 -23.76 71.96 -38.71
N ILE A 112 -24.42 71.96 -37.56
CA ILE A 112 -25.84 72.32 -37.41
C ILE A 112 -25.99 73.10 -36.09
N ASP A 113 -26.64 74.24 -36.22
CA ASP A 113 -26.84 75.32 -35.25
C ASP A 113 -27.69 74.96 -34.02
N ASP A 114 -27.45 75.75 -32.95
CA ASP A 114 -28.35 76.21 -31.90
C ASP A 114 -29.35 75.25 -31.22
N LYS A 115 -29.01 74.83 -29.99
CA LYS A 115 -29.68 75.19 -28.72
C LYS A 115 -29.21 74.30 -27.56
N VAL A 116 -28.86 74.96 -26.45
CA VAL A 116 -28.49 74.38 -25.15
C VAL A 116 -29.73 73.71 -24.51
N PRO A 117 -29.60 72.55 -23.83
CA PRO A 117 -29.39 72.60 -22.38
C PRO A 117 -28.25 71.69 -21.88
N ALA A 118 -27.55 72.19 -20.87
CA ALA A 118 -26.48 71.51 -20.16
C ALA A 118 -26.91 70.12 -19.64
N ARG A 119 -26.17 69.06 -20.02
CA ARG A 119 -26.20 67.77 -19.33
C ARG A 119 -24.82 67.46 -18.76
N ARG A 120 -24.83 67.20 -17.45
CA ARG A 120 -23.69 66.91 -16.57
C ARG A 120 -22.73 65.91 -17.20
N ARG A 121 -21.48 66.33 -17.43
CA ARG A 121 -20.34 65.42 -17.61
C ARG A 121 -19.98 64.85 -16.24
N LEU A 122 -20.56 63.72 -15.86
CA LEU A 122 -20.14 62.94 -14.70
C LEU A 122 -19.50 61.63 -15.18
N SER A 123 -18.20 61.54 -14.92
CA SER A 123 -17.57 60.43 -14.19
C SER A 123 -17.10 59.16 -14.93
N THR A 124 -16.38 59.26 -16.06
CA THR A 124 -15.53 58.13 -16.50
C THR A 124 -14.43 57.78 -15.49
N THR A 125 -13.94 58.77 -14.73
CA THR A 125 -12.92 58.56 -13.68
C THR A 125 -13.48 57.77 -12.49
N THR A 126 -14.72 58.01 -12.09
CA THR A 126 -15.33 57.32 -10.94
C THR A 126 -15.63 55.85 -11.26
N THR A 127 -15.97 55.53 -12.51
CA THR A 127 -16.13 54.14 -12.95
C THR A 127 -14.78 53.40 -12.97
N LEU A 128 -13.70 54.07 -13.40
CA LEU A 128 -12.36 53.48 -13.37
C LEU A 128 -11.90 53.18 -11.93
N ILE A 129 -12.09 54.14 -11.02
CA ILE A 129 -11.76 53.98 -9.58
C ILE A 129 -12.59 52.86 -8.96
N ALA A 130 -13.89 52.76 -9.28
CA ALA A 130 -14.76 51.70 -8.79
C ALA A 130 -14.30 50.30 -9.26
N VAL A 131 -13.91 50.17 -10.54
CA VAL A 131 -13.37 48.91 -11.09
C VAL A 131 -12.04 48.54 -10.42
N LEU A 132 -11.16 49.51 -10.23
CA LEU A 132 -9.84 49.30 -9.62
C LEU A 132 -9.99 48.91 -8.14
N ALA A 133 -10.91 49.54 -7.41
CA ALA A 133 -11.25 49.18 -6.04
C ALA A 133 -11.83 47.75 -5.96
N ALA A 134 -12.72 47.39 -6.88
CA ALA A 134 -13.28 46.03 -6.94
C ALA A 134 -12.19 44.97 -7.21
N LEU A 135 -11.23 45.25 -8.10
CA LEU A 135 -10.09 44.37 -8.36
C LEU A 135 -9.20 44.20 -7.13
N VAL A 136 -8.92 45.27 -6.39
CA VAL A 136 -8.12 45.20 -5.15
C VAL A 136 -8.82 44.36 -4.09
N VAL A 137 -10.14 44.52 -3.93
CA VAL A 137 -10.93 43.70 -2.99
C VAL A 137 -10.94 42.23 -3.42
N ALA A 138 -11.12 41.95 -4.71
CA ALA A 138 -11.09 40.58 -5.23
C ALA A 138 -9.72 39.92 -5.05
N LEU A 139 -8.62 40.67 -5.28
CA LEU A 139 -7.27 40.20 -5.01
C LEU A 139 -7.08 39.90 -3.53
N GLY A 140 -7.43 40.85 -2.65
CA GLY A 140 -7.31 40.70 -1.20
C GLY A 140 -8.06 39.46 -0.70
N ALA A 141 -9.32 39.30 -1.12
CA ALA A 141 -10.13 38.13 -0.77
C ALA A 141 -9.49 36.82 -1.28
N SER A 142 -9.00 36.80 -2.52
CA SER A 142 -8.35 35.62 -3.10
C SER A 142 -7.06 35.27 -2.36
N THR A 143 -6.23 36.26 -2.01
CA THR A 143 -5.00 36.05 -1.24
C THR A 143 -5.29 35.56 0.17
N THR A 144 -6.32 36.08 0.84
CA THR A 144 -6.73 35.60 2.16
C THR A 144 -7.23 34.15 2.11
N VAL A 145 -8.08 33.81 1.13
CA VAL A 145 -8.55 32.43 0.95
C VAL A 145 -7.38 31.48 0.67
N LEU A 146 -6.45 31.88 -0.20
CA LEU A 146 -5.28 31.08 -0.52
C LEU A 146 -4.35 30.92 0.68
N ALA A 147 -4.14 31.96 1.48
CA ALA A 147 -3.34 31.89 2.70
C ALA A 147 -3.97 30.93 3.73
N ILE A 148 -5.30 30.99 3.91
CA ILE A 148 -6.02 30.06 4.81
C ILE A 148 -5.90 28.63 4.29
N ALA A 149 -6.08 28.41 2.98
CA ALA A 149 -5.94 27.09 2.37
C ALA A 149 -4.53 26.54 2.54
N TYR A 150 -3.50 27.38 2.32
CA TYR A 150 -2.10 26.99 2.46
C TYR A 150 -1.74 26.58 3.89
N VAL A 151 -2.14 27.36 4.89
CA VAL A 151 -1.89 27.02 6.31
C VAL A 151 -2.58 25.72 6.70
N ARG A 152 -3.84 25.52 6.27
CA ARG A 152 -4.57 24.26 6.53
C ARG A 152 -3.91 23.05 5.87
N SER A 153 -3.37 23.22 4.67
CA SER A 153 -2.64 22.14 3.98
C SER A 153 -1.36 21.76 4.71
N ASP A 154 -0.65 22.72 5.30
CA ASP A 154 0.62 22.47 6.01
C ASP A 154 0.40 21.71 7.34
N ASP A 155 -0.66 22.08 8.07
CA ASP A 155 -1.09 21.37 9.28
C ASP A 155 -1.54 19.92 8.95
N THR A 156 -2.28 19.75 7.86
CA THR A 156 -2.76 18.43 7.41
C THR A 156 -1.61 17.56 6.89
N ALA A 157 -0.66 18.15 6.15
CA ALA A 157 0.52 17.44 5.66
C ALA A 157 1.40 16.98 6.83
N SER A 158 1.62 17.84 7.82
CA SER A 158 2.40 17.49 9.01
C SER A 158 1.73 16.40 9.86
N ALA A 159 0.41 16.50 10.07
CA ALA A 159 -0.36 15.45 10.74
C ALA A 159 -0.28 14.11 9.99
N SER A 160 -0.39 14.14 8.66
CA SER A 160 -0.32 12.92 7.84
C SER A 160 1.05 12.24 7.90
N VAL A 161 2.15 13.00 7.98
CA VAL A 161 3.51 12.44 8.11
C VAL A 161 3.69 11.78 9.47
N VAL A 162 3.16 12.39 10.54
CA VAL A 162 3.21 11.82 11.89
C VAL A 162 2.40 10.52 11.95
N GLU A 163 1.19 10.54 11.42
CA GLU A 163 0.31 9.36 11.37
C GLU A 163 0.92 8.25 10.51
N GLN A 164 1.51 8.58 9.36
CA GLN A 164 2.19 7.62 8.49
C GLN A 164 3.34 6.91 9.22
N ARG A 165 4.18 7.66 9.95
CA ARG A 165 5.25 7.06 10.76
C ARG A 165 4.70 6.18 11.87
N GLN A 166 3.67 6.65 12.56
CA GLN A 166 3.01 5.90 13.61
C GLN A 166 2.47 4.55 13.11
N VAL A 167 1.74 4.52 12.00
CA VAL A 167 1.20 3.27 11.46
C VAL A 167 2.29 2.33 10.97
N MET A 168 3.39 2.84 10.42
CA MET A 168 4.56 2.00 10.06
C MET A 168 5.16 1.35 11.30
N GLU A 169 5.45 2.12 12.34
CA GLU A 169 6.03 1.58 13.59
C GLU A 169 5.10 0.55 14.25
N ILE A 170 3.79 0.81 14.24
CA ILE A 170 2.79 -0.12 14.78
C ILE A 170 2.76 -1.41 13.94
N ALA A 171 2.72 -1.30 12.62
CA ALA A 171 2.69 -2.45 11.72
C ALA A 171 3.95 -3.31 11.84
N GLN A 172 5.13 -2.69 11.91
CA GLN A 172 6.42 -3.38 12.12
C GLN A 172 6.40 -4.20 13.41
N ARG A 173 5.98 -3.58 14.52
CA ARG A 173 5.90 -4.24 15.82
C ARG A 173 4.89 -5.39 15.81
N TYR A 174 3.66 -5.14 15.34
CA TYR A 174 2.63 -6.18 15.32
C TYR A 174 3.01 -7.35 14.43
N ALA A 175 3.67 -7.09 13.30
CA ALA A 175 4.14 -8.16 12.44
C ALA A 175 5.23 -9.01 13.08
N ALA A 176 6.22 -8.37 13.74
CA ALA A 176 7.24 -9.07 14.51
C ALA A 176 6.63 -9.88 15.68
N ASP A 177 5.65 -9.32 16.39
CA ASP A 177 4.98 -9.96 17.53
C ASP A 177 4.17 -11.21 17.13
N ILE A 178 3.55 -11.20 15.94
CA ILE A 178 2.85 -12.36 15.37
C ILE A 178 3.82 -13.43 14.89
N ALA A 179 4.89 -12.99 14.23
CA ALA A 179 5.89 -13.86 13.64
C ALA A 179 6.85 -14.48 14.68
N THR A 180 6.86 -13.96 15.91
CA THR A 180 7.64 -14.47 17.03
C THR A 180 6.79 -15.41 17.90
N TYR A 181 7.19 -16.67 18.01
CA TYR A 181 6.48 -17.66 18.81
C TYR A 181 7.39 -18.76 19.36
N ASP A 182 6.96 -19.33 20.48
CA ASP A 182 7.51 -20.53 21.09
C ASP A 182 6.37 -21.56 21.25
N PRO A 183 6.50 -22.77 20.68
CA PRO A 183 5.49 -23.82 20.81
C PRO A 183 5.28 -24.28 22.26
N ALA A 184 6.19 -23.99 23.19
CA ALA A 184 6.00 -24.24 24.61
C ALA A 184 5.01 -23.26 25.27
N ASP A 185 4.76 -22.08 24.67
CA ASP A 185 3.83 -21.07 25.19
C ASP A 185 3.07 -20.32 24.08
N TYR A 186 2.24 -21.04 23.32
CA TYR A 186 1.29 -20.39 22.41
C TYR A 186 0.25 -19.52 23.14
N GLY A 187 0.07 -19.71 24.44
CA GLY A 187 -0.82 -18.86 25.25
C GLY A 187 -0.34 -17.42 25.28
N ASP A 188 0.97 -17.19 25.26
CA ASP A 188 1.56 -15.87 25.18
C ASP A 188 1.32 -15.17 23.85
N LEU A 189 1.55 -15.87 22.73
CA LEU A 189 1.20 -15.37 21.39
C LEU A 189 -0.29 -15.00 21.32
N ASP A 190 -1.16 -15.86 21.82
CA ASP A 190 -2.61 -15.63 21.79
C ASP A 190 -3.04 -14.42 22.62
N ARG A 191 -2.37 -14.16 23.76
CA ARG A 191 -2.62 -12.94 24.55
C ARG A 191 -2.21 -11.69 23.77
N ARG A 192 -1.03 -11.70 23.14
CA ARG A 192 -0.57 -10.57 22.31
C ARG A 192 -1.51 -10.30 21.14
N VAL A 193 -1.87 -11.34 20.38
CA VAL A 193 -2.79 -11.21 19.23
C VAL A 193 -4.13 -10.61 19.68
N ARG A 194 -4.72 -11.08 20.77
CA ARG A 194 -5.97 -10.49 21.28
C ARG A 194 -5.82 -9.04 21.76
N ALA A 195 -4.63 -8.65 22.22
CA ALA A 195 -4.39 -7.28 22.70
C ALA A 195 -4.16 -6.28 21.56
N MET A 196 -3.52 -6.70 20.46
CA MET A 196 -3.15 -5.83 19.34
C MET A 196 -4.12 -5.86 18.15
N SER A 197 -5.01 -6.85 18.08
CA SER A 197 -5.88 -7.06 16.93
C SER A 197 -7.35 -6.75 17.20
N THR A 198 -8.12 -6.61 16.13
CA THR A 198 -9.57 -6.61 16.23
C THR A 198 -10.06 -7.96 16.78
N PRO A 199 -11.20 -8.00 17.51
CA PRO A 199 -11.71 -9.25 18.07
C PRO A 199 -11.99 -10.32 17.00
N GLU A 200 -12.39 -9.89 15.80
CA GLU A 200 -12.66 -10.78 14.68
C GLU A 200 -11.37 -11.38 14.11
N PHE A 201 -10.38 -10.54 13.79
CA PHE A 201 -9.08 -11.02 13.34
C PHE A 201 -8.47 -12.01 14.34
N ALA A 202 -8.46 -11.66 15.64
CA ALA A 202 -7.87 -12.50 16.67
C ALA A 202 -8.51 -13.89 16.73
N ARG A 203 -9.85 -13.98 16.64
CA ARG A 203 -10.56 -15.26 16.60
C ARG A 203 -10.17 -16.07 15.38
N THR A 204 -10.21 -15.46 14.20
CA THR A 204 -9.94 -16.13 12.92
C THR A 204 -8.49 -16.61 12.85
N TYR A 205 -7.51 -15.76 13.19
CA TYR A 205 -6.09 -16.12 13.21
C TYR A 205 -5.80 -17.28 14.15
N ILE A 206 -6.34 -17.25 15.37
CA ILE A 206 -6.11 -18.32 16.36
C ILE A 206 -6.74 -19.63 15.85
N ALA A 207 -7.95 -19.57 15.29
CA ALA A 207 -8.61 -20.76 14.75
C ALA A 207 -7.88 -21.34 13.52
N SER A 208 -7.47 -20.51 12.57
CA SER A 208 -6.85 -20.95 11.32
C SER A 208 -5.41 -21.43 11.51
N SER A 209 -4.69 -20.93 12.50
CA SER A 209 -3.28 -21.29 12.74
C SER A 209 -3.07 -22.63 13.45
N GLN A 210 -4.13 -23.32 13.91
CA GLN A 210 -4.01 -24.53 14.74
C GLN A 210 -3.21 -25.65 14.08
N ASP A 211 -3.35 -25.85 12.78
CA ASP A 211 -2.66 -26.94 12.06
C ASP A 211 -1.16 -26.67 11.96
N ALA A 212 -0.79 -25.44 11.60
CA ALA A 212 0.60 -24.99 11.59
C ALA A 212 1.24 -25.10 12.98
N ARG A 213 0.51 -24.70 14.03
CA ARG A 213 0.97 -24.82 15.42
C ARG A 213 1.24 -26.26 15.85
N ARG A 214 0.38 -27.21 15.45
CA ARG A 214 0.61 -28.64 15.73
C ARG A 214 1.88 -29.15 15.04
N GLY A 215 2.10 -28.74 13.79
CA GLY A 215 3.34 -29.05 13.06
C GLY A 215 4.57 -28.50 13.77
N ASN A 216 4.55 -27.22 14.11
CA ASN A 216 5.66 -26.54 14.80
C ASN A 216 5.91 -27.11 16.20
N ALA A 217 4.86 -27.46 16.95
CA ALA A 217 5.00 -28.09 18.26
C ALA A 217 5.64 -29.49 18.16
N THR A 218 5.27 -30.27 17.14
CA THR A 218 5.88 -31.58 16.87
C THR A 218 7.37 -31.44 16.55
N ALA A 219 7.71 -30.44 15.72
CA ALA A 219 9.09 -30.13 15.37
C ALA A 219 9.87 -29.41 16.49
N LYS A 220 9.18 -28.93 17.53
CA LYS A 220 9.71 -27.98 18.53
C LYS A 220 10.34 -26.75 17.86
N GLY A 221 9.70 -26.28 16.80
CA GLY A 221 10.16 -25.13 16.01
C GLY A 221 9.82 -23.82 16.71
N THR A 222 10.81 -23.01 17.04
CA THR A 222 10.63 -21.64 17.55
C THR A 222 10.90 -20.64 16.44
N SER A 223 10.30 -19.45 16.52
CA SER A 223 10.62 -18.36 15.61
C SER A 223 10.82 -17.06 16.38
N ARG A 224 11.85 -16.31 16.01
CA ARG A 224 12.07 -14.92 16.43
C ARG A 224 12.07 -14.05 15.19
N ALA A 225 11.31 -12.97 15.21
CA ALA A 225 11.16 -12.06 14.09
C ALA A 225 11.42 -10.62 14.52
N GLU A 226 12.02 -9.86 13.62
CA GLU A 226 12.20 -8.41 13.74
C GLU A 226 11.82 -7.75 12.42
N SER A 227 11.40 -6.49 12.45
CA SER A 227 11.18 -5.68 11.26
C SER A 227 12.00 -4.41 11.33
N ARG A 228 12.67 -4.07 10.23
CA ARG A 228 13.45 -2.83 10.10
C ARG A 228 12.87 -1.87 9.08
N GLU A 229 12.12 -2.37 8.10
CA GLU A 229 11.58 -1.57 7.02
C GLU A 229 10.08 -1.80 6.85
N ALA A 230 9.38 -0.70 6.59
CA ALA A 230 7.97 -0.71 6.25
C ALA A 230 7.65 0.45 5.31
N GLY A 231 6.61 0.27 4.51
CA GLY A 231 6.08 1.29 3.60
C GLY A 231 4.57 1.32 3.66
N VAL A 232 4.00 2.52 3.80
CA VAL A 232 2.54 2.69 3.74
C VAL A 232 2.09 2.59 2.29
N GLN A 233 1.22 1.62 2.02
CA GLN A 233 0.55 1.45 0.75
C GLN A 233 -0.69 2.36 0.65
N SER A 234 -1.44 2.50 1.75
CA SER A 234 -2.55 3.45 1.85
C SER A 234 -2.80 3.86 3.30
N LEU A 235 -3.30 5.08 3.50
CA LEU A 235 -3.74 5.63 4.78
C LEU A 235 -4.89 6.59 4.52
N ALA A 236 -6.11 6.20 4.90
CA ALA A 236 -7.32 7.02 4.77
C ALA A 236 -8.43 6.47 5.67
N ASP A 237 -9.32 7.35 6.12
CA ASP A 237 -10.57 6.98 6.81
C ASP A 237 -10.37 6.04 8.02
N GLY A 238 -9.31 6.26 8.81
CA GLY A 238 -8.98 5.41 9.96
C GLY A 238 -8.55 3.99 9.57
N LYS A 239 -8.08 3.79 8.34
CA LYS A 239 -7.55 2.52 7.84
C LYS A 239 -6.17 2.75 7.23
N ALA A 240 -5.23 1.86 7.56
CA ALA A 240 -3.89 1.85 6.98
C ALA A 240 -3.58 0.47 6.40
N VAL A 241 -2.96 0.43 5.24
CA VAL A 241 -2.34 -0.77 4.67
C VAL A 241 -0.85 -0.53 4.58
N VAL A 242 -0.07 -1.38 5.22
CA VAL A 242 1.38 -1.23 5.36
C VAL A 242 2.06 -2.51 4.87
N LEU A 243 3.04 -2.37 4.00
CA LEU A 243 3.95 -3.45 3.63
C LEU A 243 5.13 -3.45 4.58
N VAL A 244 5.42 -4.60 5.19
CA VAL A 244 6.44 -4.78 6.22
C VAL A 244 7.40 -5.87 5.78
N THR A 245 8.70 -5.64 5.90
CA THR A 245 9.71 -6.70 5.76
C THR A 245 10.00 -7.30 7.14
N LEU A 246 10.08 -8.62 7.21
CA LEU A 246 10.43 -9.34 8.44
C LEU A 246 11.69 -10.14 8.21
N ASP A 247 12.65 -9.95 9.10
CA ASP A 247 13.81 -10.80 9.26
C ASP A 247 13.49 -11.78 10.38
N GLN A 248 13.50 -13.07 10.07
CA GLN A 248 13.12 -14.14 10.99
C GLN A 248 14.26 -15.14 11.16
N THR A 249 14.39 -15.69 12.35
CA THR A 249 15.26 -16.82 12.63
C THR A 249 14.39 -17.94 13.19
N VAL A 250 14.46 -19.11 12.55
CA VAL A 250 13.75 -20.31 12.96
C VAL A 250 14.73 -21.32 13.53
N THR A 251 14.43 -21.86 14.71
CA THR A 251 15.24 -22.90 15.34
C THR A 251 14.40 -24.14 15.64
N SER A 252 15.05 -25.30 15.69
CA SER A 252 14.49 -26.53 16.22
C SER A 252 15.64 -27.44 16.65
N PRO A 253 15.40 -28.47 17.48
CA PRO A 253 16.48 -29.38 17.89
C PRO A 253 17.15 -30.13 16.74
N GLU A 254 16.47 -30.29 15.60
CA GLU A 254 17.08 -30.87 14.40
C GLU A 254 17.93 -29.84 13.66
N VAL A 255 17.39 -28.63 13.47
CA VAL A 255 18.08 -27.53 12.79
C VAL A 255 19.36 -27.15 13.54
N GLU A 256 19.31 -27.09 14.87
CA GLU A 256 20.45 -26.70 15.71
C GLU A 256 21.67 -27.63 15.58
N LYS A 257 21.48 -28.88 15.14
CA LYS A 257 22.59 -29.82 14.88
C LYS A 257 23.43 -29.40 13.67
N GLU A 258 22.80 -28.77 12.68
CA GLU A 258 23.44 -28.38 11.43
C GLU A 258 23.74 -26.87 11.39
N GLN A 259 22.83 -26.06 11.95
CA GLN A 259 22.90 -24.61 12.04
C GLN A 259 22.56 -24.14 13.46
N PRO A 260 23.56 -24.04 14.36
CA PRO A 260 23.35 -23.67 15.76
C PRO A 260 22.67 -22.30 15.96
N GLU A 261 22.85 -21.38 15.01
CA GLU A 261 22.23 -20.04 15.03
C GLU A 261 20.80 -20.03 14.47
N GLY A 262 20.29 -21.17 13.99
CA GLY A 262 19.01 -21.27 13.30
C GLY A 262 19.08 -20.90 11.82
N ILE A 263 17.94 -21.08 11.14
CA ILE A 263 17.80 -20.76 9.73
C ILE A 263 17.24 -19.34 9.60
N PRO A 264 17.99 -18.40 8.97
CA PRO A 264 17.45 -17.09 8.65
C PRO A 264 16.44 -17.20 7.51
N TYR A 265 15.34 -16.46 7.64
CA TYR A 265 14.27 -16.41 6.66
C TYR A 265 13.73 -14.98 6.59
N GLN A 266 13.61 -14.44 5.39
CA GLN A 266 13.01 -13.12 5.18
C GLN A 266 11.60 -13.29 4.59
N SER A 267 10.62 -12.60 5.16
CA SER A 267 9.26 -12.56 4.63
C SER A 267 8.78 -11.13 4.41
N ARG A 268 7.79 -10.97 3.53
CA ARG A 268 7.10 -9.70 3.30
C ARG A 268 5.65 -9.88 3.67
N ILE A 269 5.15 -8.96 4.47
CA ILE A 269 3.82 -9.02 5.03
C ILE A 269 3.06 -7.75 4.65
N LYS A 270 1.84 -7.93 4.18
CA LYS A 270 0.82 -6.88 4.12
C LYS A 270 0.03 -6.88 5.43
N VAL A 271 0.14 -5.78 6.16
CA VAL A 271 -0.51 -5.52 7.44
C VAL A 271 -1.63 -4.51 7.20
N THR A 272 -2.86 -4.87 7.56
CA THR A 272 -3.99 -3.93 7.57
C THR A 272 -4.29 -3.53 9.01
N LEU A 273 -4.27 -2.23 9.27
CA LEU A 273 -4.63 -1.63 10.55
C LEU A 273 -5.93 -0.85 10.41
N VAL A 274 -6.75 -0.86 11.47
CA VAL A 274 -7.93 -0.02 11.61
C VAL A 274 -7.86 0.74 12.92
N ASP A 275 -8.13 2.04 12.89
CA ASP A 275 -8.26 2.87 14.09
C ASP A 275 -9.65 2.62 14.70
N ARG A 276 -9.65 2.14 15.94
CA ARG A 276 -10.85 2.00 16.75
C ARG A 276 -10.64 2.74 18.06
N ASP A 277 -11.37 3.84 18.21
CA ASP A 277 -11.35 4.70 19.40
C ASP A 277 -9.96 5.27 19.70
N GLY A 278 -9.23 5.72 18.67
CA GLY A 278 -7.89 6.31 18.78
C GLY A 278 -6.78 5.28 19.02
N ARG A 279 -7.03 4.01 18.64
CA ARG A 279 -6.09 2.91 18.75
C ARG A 279 -6.09 2.08 17.47
N TRP A 280 -4.94 2.05 16.82
CA TRP A 280 -4.68 1.16 15.70
C TRP A 280 -4.64 -0.30 16.14
N GLN A 281 -5.54 -1.09 15.55
CA GLN A 281 -5.67 -2.52 15.77
C GLN A 281 -5.41 -3.25 14.46
N LEU A 282 -4.76 -4.41 14.57
CA LEU A 282 -4.56 -5.30 13.43
C LEU A 282 -5.89 -5.92 12.98
N ASP A 283 -6.22 -5.73 11.71
CA ASP A 283 -7.46 -6.20 11.08
C ASP A 283 -7.23 -7.31 10.06
N ASP A 284 -6.06 -7.30 9.38
CA ASP A 284 -5.66 -8.33 8.44
C ASP A 284 -4.13 -8.48 8.40
N PHE A 285 -3.66 -9.68 8.07
CA PHE A 285 -2.26 -10.07 8.05
C PHE A 285 -2.04 -11.14 6.99
N ALA A 286 -1.29 -10.81 5.95
CA ALA A 286 -1.05 -11.70 4.82
C ALA A 286 0.38 -11.63 4.31
N THR A 287 0.99 -12.77 4.01
CA THR A 287 2.26 -12.83 3.27
C THR A 287 2.04 -12.41 1.82
N VAL A 288 3.01 -11.69 1.23
CA VAL A 288 2.98 -11.19 -0.15
C VAL A 288 4.23 -11.52 -0.95
#